data_AF-A0A528TF03-F1
#
_entry.id   AF-A0A528TF03-F1
#
_cell.length_a   1.000
_cell.length_b   1.000
_cell.length_c   1.000
_cell.angle_alpha   90.00
_cell.angle_beta   90.00
_cell.angle_gamma   90.00
#
_symmetry.space_group_name_H-M   'P 1'
#
loop_
_entity.id
_entity.type
_entity.pdbx_description
1 polymer ?
#
loop_
_entity_poly.entity_id
_entity_poly.type
_entity_poly.pdbx_seq_one_letter_code
_entity_poly.pdbx_strand_id
1 'polypeptide(L)' 'NKDRIVQMINNRAVPANQPLPPSMPGYDKAFKGYPYDVAKAKALLAEAGHPDGFETQLFAMNTDPNPRIAQAIQQDLAAI' A
#
# COMPACT_ATOMS: atom_id res chain seq x y z
N ASN A 1 -3.27 -2.21 3.12
CA ASN A 1 -4.36 -1.34 3.65
C ASN A 1 -3.79 0.06 3.96
N LYS A 2 -4.12 1.07 3.13
CA LYS A 2 -3.56 2.43 3.28
C LYS A 2 -4.12 3.17 4.49
N ASP A 3 -5.40 2.97 4.83
CA ASP A 3 -6.05 3.62 5.97
C ASP A 3 -5.40 3.23 7.30
N ARG A 4 -5.06 1.95 7.45
CA ARG A 4 -4.32 1.46 8.63
C ARG A 4 -2.98 2.18 8.82
N ILE A 5 -2.25 2.40 7.73
CA ILE A 5 -0.97 3.13 7.78
C ILE A 5 -1.19 4.59 8.24
N VAL A 6 -2.23 5.26 7.74
CA VAL A 6 -2.60 6.61 8.16
C VAL A 6 -2.91 6.68 9.66
N GLN A 7 -3.63 5.68 10.18
CA GLN A 7 -3.90 5.58 11.63
C GLN A 7 -2.62 5.43 12.46
N MET A 8 -1.66 4.63 12.00
CA MET A 8 -0.37 4.40 12.70
C MET A 8 0.50 5.66 12.84
N ILE A 9 0.28 6.65 11.98
CA ILE A 9 0.93 7.98 12.02
C ILE A 9 0.00 9.05 12.62
N ASN A 10 -0.91 8.63 13.50
CA ASN A 10 -1.83 9.48 14.24
C ASN A 10 -2.76 10.31 13.34
N ASN A 11 -3.21 9.74 12.21
CA ASN A 11 -4.11 10.39 11.25
C ASN A 11 -3.60 11.74 10.71
N ARG A 12 -2.27 11.93 10.65
CA ARG A 12 -1.64 13.17 10.16
C ARG A 12 -1.51 13.22 8.63
N ALA A 13 -2.16 12.31 7.91
CA ALA A 13 -2.14 12.24 6.45
C ALA A 13 -3.48 11.72 5.94
N VAL A 14 -3.63 11.70 4.60
CA VAL A 14 -4.74 11.05 3.90
C VAL A 14 -4.20 9.98 2.94
N PRO A 15 -4.93 8.89 2.67
CA PRO A 15 -4.50 7.89 1.70
C PRO A 15 -4.30 8.50 0.32
N ALA A 16 -3.11 8.29 -0.25
CA ALA A 16 -2.84 8.69 -1.63
C ALA A 16 -3.46 7.67 -2.61
N ASN A 17 -4.21 8.17 -3.59
CA ASN A 17 -4.67 7.39 -4.75
C ASN A 17 -3.77 7.60 -5.97
N GLN A 18 -3.09 8.74 -6.09
CA GLN A 18 -2.19 9.10 -7.20
C GLN A 18 -0.95 9.88 -6.72
N PRO A 19 0.05 10.11 -7.58
CA PRO A 19 1.30 10.77 -7.18
C PRO A 19 1.13 12.24 -6.76
N LEU A 20 0.27 12.98 -7.47
CA LEU A 20 0.02 14.39 -7.16
C LEU A 20 -0.97 14.51 -5.98
N PRO A 21 -0.73 15.40 -5.00
CA PRO A 21 -1.71 15.72 -3.98
C PRO A 21 -2.84 16.60 -4.54
N PRO A 22 -4.02 16.64 -3.88
CA PRO A 22 -5.19 17.39 -4.35
C PRO A 22 -4.98 18.90 -4.59
N SER A 23 -3.98 19.49 -3.94
CA SER A 23 -3.67 20.92 -4.06
C SER A 23 -2.77 21.28 -5.25
N MET A 24 -2.19 20.30 -5.94
CA MET A 24 -1.31 20.54 -7.08
C MET A 24 -2.08 20.61 -8.42
N PRO A 25 -1.70 21.52 -9.34
CA PRO A 25 -2.19 21.50 -10.70
C PRO A 25 -1.93 20.13 -11.37
N GLY A 26 -2.92 19.64 -12.12
CA GLY A 26 -2.86 18.33 -12.77
C GLY A 26 -3.38 17.16 -11.93
N TYR A 27 -3.81 17.37 -10.68
CA TYR A 27 -4.52 16.35 -9.91
C TYR A 27 -5.81 15.92 -10.63
N ASP A 28 -5.92 14.64 -10.98
CA ASP A 28 -7.14 14.08 -11.55
C ASP A 28 -8.14 13.69 -10.43
N LYS A 29 -9.28 14.38 -10.37
CA LYS A 29 -10.33 14.11 -9.38
C LYS A 29 -11.13 12.84 -9.66
N ALA A 30 -11.12 12.34 -10.91
CA ALA A 30 -11.84 11.15 -11.31
C ALA A 30 -11.08 9.86 -10.96
N PHE A 31 -9.75 9.92 -10.90
CA PHE A 31 -8.92 8.76 -10.61
C PHE A 31 -9.16 8.21 -9.21
N LYS A 32 -9.45 6.91 -9.10
CA LYS A 32 -9.78 6.25 -7.82
C LYS A 32 -8.60 5.50 -7.20
N GLY A 33 -7.63 5.08 -8.01
CA GLY A 33 -6.55 4.20 -7.58
C GLY A 33 -7.03 2.79 -7.24
N TYR A 34 -6.16 2.00 -6.62
CA TYR A 34 -6.45 0.62 -6.24
C TYR A 34 -7.14 0.53 -4.87
N PRO A 35 -8.29 -0.16 -4.75
CA PRO A 35 -8.88 -0.49 -3.47
C PRO A 35 -8.05 -1.55 -2.74
N TYR A 36 -8.26 -1.69 -1.43
CA TYR A 36 -7.71 -2.80 -0.67
C TYR A 36 -8.61 -4.03 -0.83
N ASP A 37 -8.17 -4.99 -1.65
CA ASP A 37 -8.90 -6.21 -1.98
C ASP A 37 -7.93 -7.41 -2.01
N VAL A 38 -7.95 -8.19 -0.93
CA VAL A 38 -7.06 -9.36 -0.75
C VAL A 38 -7.39 -10.46 -1.75
N ALA A 39 -8.67 -10.70 -2.04
CA ALA A 39 -9.09 -11.76 -2.94
C ALA A 39 -8.64 -11.46 -4.38
N LYS A 40 -8.81 -10.21 -4.82
CA LYS A 40 -8.34 -9.76 -6.13
C LYS A 40 -6.81 -9.78 -6.24
N ALA A 41 -6.09 -9.42 -5.16
CA ALA A 41 -4.63 -9.50 -5.14
C ALA A 41 -4.13 -10.94 -5.33
N LYS A 42 -4.72 -11.92 -4.63
CA LYS A 42 -4.41 -13.35 -4.82
C LYS A 42 -4.68 -13.84 -6.24
N ALA A 43 -5.81 -13.43 -6.81
CA ALA A 43 -6.17 -13.79 -8.18
C ALA A 43 -5.13 -13.28 -9.20
N LEU A 44 -4.68 -12.03 -9.05
CA LEU A 44 -3.65 -11.44 -9.92
C LEU A 44 -2.28 -12.11 -9.76
N LEU A 45 -1.90 -12.51 -8.53
CA LEU A 45 -0.67 -13.28 -8.31
C LEU A 45 -0.72 -14.64 -9.02
N ALA A 46 -1.85 -15.35 -8.92
CA ALA A 46 -2.04 -16.63 -9.61
C ALA A 46 -2.02 -16.46 -11.14
N GLU A 47 -2.67 -15.43 -11.69
CA GLU A 47 -2.64 -15.10 -13.12
C GLU A 47 -1.22 -14.82 -13.61
N ALA A 48 -0.39 -14.18 -12.77
CA ALA A 48 1.02 -13.91 -13.05
C ALA A 48 1.94 -15.14 -12.87
N GLY A 49 1.41 -16.32 -12.52
CA GLY A 49 2.20 -17.53 -12.31
C GLY A 49 2.82 -17.68 -10.92
N HIS A 50 2.35 -16.89 -9.94
CA HIS A 50 2.78 -16.93 -8.54
C HIS A 50 1.63 -17.29 -7.58
N PRO A 51 0.91 -18.42 -7.78
CA PRO A 51 -0.25 -18.77 -6.94
C PRO A 51 0.10 -19.00 -5.47
N ASP A 52 1.34 -19.39 -5.18
CA ASP A 52 1.88 -19.62 -3.84
C ASP A 52 2.73 -18.43 -3.33
N GLY A 53 2.68 -17.29 -4.02
CA GLY A 53 3.47 -16.11 -3.70
C GLY A 53 4.94 -16.21 -4.12
N PHE A 54 5.76 -15.35 -3.53
CA PHE A 54 7.21 -15.29 -3.75
C PHE A 54 7.90 -14.50 -2.62
N GLU A 55 9.21 -14.63 -2.51
CA GLU A 55 10.01 -13.81 -1.60
C GLU A 55 10.53 -12.54 -2.27
N THR A 56 10.58 -11.45 -1.51
CA THR A 56 11.12 -10.17 -1.98
C THR A 56 11.69 -9.35 -0.83
N GLN A 57 12.33 -8.22 -1.15
CA GLN A 57 12.95 -7.32 -0.19
C GLN A 57 12.26 -5.95 -0.21
N LEU A 58 11.93 -5.45 0.99
CA LEU A 58 11.41 -4.09 1.18
C LEU A 58 12.47 -3.25 1.89
N PHE A 59 13.05 -2.29 1.17
CA PHE A 59 13.96 -1.32 1.77
C PHE A 59 13.16 -0.26 2.53
N ALA A 60 13.57 0.01 3.76
CA ALA A 60 12.96 1.03 4.61
C ALA A 60 14.02 1.81 5.37
N MET A 61 13.71 3.08 5.67
CA MET A 61 14.51 3.86 6.61
C MET A 61 14.37 3.29 8.02
N ASN A 62 15.42 3.41 8.84
CA ASN A 62 15.43 2.87 10.20
C ASN A 62 14.83 3.80 11.26
N THR A 63 14.40 5.00 10.89
CA THR A 63 13.80 6.00 11.80
C THR A 63 12.26 5.91 11.80
N ASP A 64 11.65 6.01 12.98
CA ASP A 64 10.19 6.07 13.15
C ASP A 64 9.56 7.17 12.27
N PRO A 65 8.39 6.95 11.63
CA PRO A 65 7.55 5.75 11.69
C PRO A 65 7.87 4.65 10.68
N ASN A 66 8.95 4.78 9.89
CA ASN A 66 9.21 3.91 8.73
C ASN A 66 9.30 2.41 9.06
N PRO A 67 9.97 1.95 10.14
CA PRO A 67 10.00 0.52 10.48
C PRO A 67 8.62 -0.07 10.73
N ARG A 68 7.74 0.66 11.44
CA ARG A 68 6.37 0.23 11.73
C ARG A 68 5.53 0.15 10.45
N ILE A 69 5.67 1.14 9.57
CA ILE A 69 5.00 1.14 8.27
C ILE A 69 5.46 -0.06 7.42
N ALA A 70 6.76 -0.32 7.36
CA ALA A 70 7.32 -1.44 6.62
C ALA A 70 6.81 -2.80 7.14
N GLN A 71 6.73 -2.97 8.46
CA GLN A 71 6.14 -4.18 9.09
C GLN A 71 4.65 -4.34 8.76
N ALA A 72 3.88 -3.25 8.73
CA ALA A 72 2.47 -3.31 8.34
C ALA A 72 2.32 -3.71 6.86
N ILE A 73 3.19 -3.22 5.98
CA ILE A 73 3.21 -3.65 4.57
C ILE A 73 3.60 -5.13 4.47
N GLN A 74 4.62 -5.56 5.20
CA GLN A 74 5.04 -6.97 5.25
C GLN A 74 3.88 -7.88 5.67
N GLN A 75 3.14 -7.52 6.72
CA GLN A 75 1.99 -8.30 7.17
C GLN A 75 0.87 -8.36 6.12
N ASP A 76 0.60 -7.26 5.42
CA ASP A 76 -0.41 -7.23 4.36
C ASP A 76 0.00 -8.09 3.16
N LEU A 77 1.28 -8.10 2.79
CA LEU A 77 1.82 -8.92 1.70
C LEU A 77 1.91 -10.40 2.08
N ALA A 78 2.19 -10.74 3.34
CA ALA A 78 2.19 -12.13 3.80
C ALA A 78 0.80 -12.77 3.82
N ALA A 79 -0.27 -11.98 3.73
CA ALA A 79 -1.65 -12.46 3.71
C ALA A 79 -2.14 -12.85 2.29
N ILE A 80 -1.36 -12.51 1.24
CA ILE A 80 -1.68 -12.79 -0.16
C ILE A 80 -0.84 -13.93 -0.72
#